data_AF-A0A966Y8Q4-F1
#
_entry.id   AF-A0A966Y8Q4-F1
#
_cell.length_a   1.000
_cell.length_b   1.000
_cell.length_c   1.000
_cell.angle_alpha   90.00
_cell.angle_beta   90.00
_cell.angle_gamma   90.00
#
_symmetry.space_group_name_H-M   'P 1'
#
loop_
_entity.id
_entity.type
_entity.pdbx_description
1 polymer ?
#
loop_
_entity_poly.entity_id
_entity_poly.type
_entity_poly.pdbx_seq_one_letter_code
_entity_poly.pdbx_strand_id
1 'polypeptide(L)' 'MDFTLSEEQSAIFDMAKAFGEEHIAPHAMAWEKEGTIPKDLWPKVAELGLGGIYVSEEMGGSGLS' A
#
# COMPACT_ATOMS: atom_id res chain seq x y z
N MET A 1 -14.01 -21.48 14.40
CA MET A 1 -12.84 -20.88 13.75
C MET A 1 -13.29 -19.50 13.31
N ASP A 2 -12.60 -18.47 13.74
CA ASP A 2 -12.94 -17.09 13.40
C ASP A 2 -12.13 -16.67 12.17
N PHE A 3 -12.79 -16.01 11.23
CA PHE A 3 -12.24 -15.60 9.94
C PHE A 3 -12.33 -14.08 9.74
N THR A 4 -12.79 -13.33 10.74
CA THR A 4 -12.80 -11.87 10.66
C THR A 4 -11.40 -11.30 10.77
N LEU A 5 -11.13 -10.23 10.02
CA LEU A 5 -9.93 -9.43 10.21
C LEU A 5 -9.97 -8.74 11.57
N SER A 6 -8.80 -8.49 12.17
CA SER A 6 -8.70 -7.56 13.29
C SER A 6 -9.05 -6.14 12.84
N GLU A 7 -9.31 -5.25 13.81
CA GLU A 7 -9.55 -3.82 13.51
C GLU A 7 -8.33 -3.19 12.82
N GLU A 8 -7.13 -3.53 13.26
CA GLU A 8 -5.88 -3.07 12.64
C GLU A 8 -5.73 -3.55 11.19
N GLN A 9 -5.98 -4.84 10.93
CA GLN A 9 -5.95 -5.40 9.59
C GLN A 9 -6.99 -4.75 8.67
N SER A 10 -8.19 -4.45 9.22
CA SER A 10 -9.24 -3.76 8.49
C SER A 10 -8.84 -2.32 8.14
N ALA A 11 -8.24 -1.60 9.08
CA ALA A 11 -7.74 -0.24 8.84
C ALA A 11 -6.64 -0.19 7.77
N ILE A 12 -5.69 -1.15 7.81
CA ILE A 12 -4.65 -1.27 6.78
C ILE A 12 -5.26 -1.56 5.41
N PHE A 13 -6.24 -2.47 5.35
CA PHE A 13 -6.94 -2.79 4.11
C PHE A 13 -7.64 -1.56 3.53
N ASP A 14 -8.40 -0.83 4.34
CA ASP A 14 -9.15 0.34 3.90
C ASP A 14 -8.21 1.45 3.41
N MET A 15 -7.09 1.68 4.11
CA MET A 15 -6.06 2.63 3.68
C MET A 15 -5.45 2.25 2.32
N ALA A 16 -5.03 0.99 2.16
CA ALA A 16 -4.42 0.51 0.92
C ALA A 16 -5.41 0.56 -0.25
N LYS A 17 -6.67 0.21 0.01
CA LYS A 17 -7.76 0.27 -0.98
C LYS A 17 -7.99 1.71 -1.45
N ALA A 18 -8.15 2.65 -0.51
CA ALA A 18 -8.38 4.05 -0.84
C ALA A 18 -7.22 4.64 -1.68
N PHE A 19 -5.97 4.35 -1.29
CA PHE A 19 -4.80 4.77 -2.06
C PHE A 19 -4.82 4.20 -3.49
N GLY A 20 -5.14 2.91 -3.63
CA GLY A 20 -5.25 2.26 -4.93
C GLY A 20 -6.33 2.86 -5.81
N GLU A 21 -7.52 3.12 -5.25
CA GLU A 21 -8.64 3.74 -5.96
C GLU A 21 -8.32 5.17 -6.42
N GLU A 22 -7.63 5.95 -5.61
CA GLU A 22 -7.32 7.36 -5.92
C GLU A 22 -6.10 7.53 -6.84
N HIS A 23 -5.03 6.78 -6.60
CA HIS A 23 -3.73 7.04 -7.24
C HIS A 23 -3.30 6.01 -8.28
N ILE A 24 -3.88 4.81 -8.29
CA ILE A 24 -3.47 3.72 -9.19
C ILE A 24 -4.54 3.43 -10.24
N ALA A 25 -5.78 3.18 -9.80
CA ALA A 25 -6.88 2.75 -10.66
C ALA A 25 -7.13 3.67 -11.87
N PRO A 26 -7.06 5.02 -11.75
CA PRO A 26 -7.27 5.91 -12.90
C PRO A 26 -6.21 5.78 -14.00
N HIS A 27 -5.03 5.23 -13.69
CA HIS A 27 -3.88 5.23 -14.57
C HIS A 27 -3.41 3.83 -14.99
N ALA A 28 -3.87 2.78 -14.29
CA ALA A 28 -3.38 1.41 -14.44
C ALA A 28 -3.33 0.91 -15.90
N MET A 29 -4.37 1.17 -16.70
CA MET A 29 -4.40 0.74 -18.10
C MET A 29 -3.37 1.46 -18.98
N ALA A 30 -3.09 2.72 -18.72
CA ALA A 30 -2.09 3.48 -19.46
C ALA A 30 -0.68 2.98 -19.12
N TRP A 31 -0.41 2.80 -17.84
CA TRP A 31 0.85 2.26 -17.30
C TRP A 31 1.16 0.86 -17.82
N GLU A 32 0.15 -0.01 -17.89
CA GLU A 32 0.28 -1.35 -18.48
C GLU A 32 0.71 -1.26 -19.95
N LYS A 33 0.03 -0.42 -20.74
CA LYS A 33 0.36 -0.22 -22.16
C LYS A 33 1.76 0.35 -22.36
N GLU A 34 2.19 1.25 -21.48
CA GLU A 34 3.51 1.89 -21.51
C GLU A 34 4.60 1.01 -20.90
N GLY A 35 4.23 -0.06 -20.19
CA GLY A 35 5.16 -0.94 -19.48
C GLY A 35 5.91 -0.23 -18.35
N THR A 36 5.31 0.76 -17.70
CA THR A 36 5.98 1.57 -16.68
C THR A 36 5.04 1.98 -15.56
N ILE A 37 5.60 2.17 -14.36
CA ILE A 37 4.91 2.79 -13.22
C ILE A 37 5.67 4.07 -12.84
N PRO A 38 5.00 5.21 -12.67
CA PRO A 38 5.64 6.45 -12.29
C PRO A 38 6.44 6.33 -10.99
N LYS A 39 7.69 6.80 -11.00
CA LYS A 39 8.59 6.64 -9.85
C LYS A 39 8.16 7.46 -8.63
N ASP A 40 7.44 8.54 -8.86
CA ASP A 40 6.89 9.42 -7.83
C ASP A 40 5.71 8.79 -7.05
N LEU A 41 5.16 7.67 -7.53
CA LEU A 41 4.17 6.90 -6.78
C LEU A 41 4.81 6.22 -5.55
N TRP A 42 6.05 5.74 -5.67
CA TRP A 42 6.69 4.93 -4.61
C TRP A 42 6.91 5.67 -3.29
N PRO A 43 7.38 6.94 -3.27
CA PRO A 43 7.44 7.71 -2.03
C PRO A 43 6.08 7.82 -1.32
N LYS A 44 5.00 8.02 -2.08
CA LYS A 44 3.64 8.12 -1.51
C LYS A 44 3.19 6.81 -0.88
N VAL A 45 3.49 5.67 -1.51
CA VAL A 45 3.23 4.34 -0.95
C VAL A 45 4.06 4.11 0.32
N ALA A 46 5.33 4.56 0.34
CA ALA A 46 6.21 4.41 1.48
C ALA A 46 5.77 5.25 2.68
N GLU A 47 5.22 6.44 2.47
CA GLU A 47 4.64 7.29 3.53
C GLU A 47 3.46 6.61 4.25
N LEU A 48 2.76 5.70 3.56
CA LEU A 48 1.70 4.87 4.17
C LEU A 48 2.25 3.65 4.93
N GLY A 49 3.57 3.46 4.98
CA GLY A 49 4.20 2.26 5.57
C GLY A 49 4.13 1.01 4.68
N LEU A 50 3.42 1.08 3.56
CA LEU A 50 3.19 -0.07 2.67
C LEU A 50 4.46 -0.53 1.94
N GLY A 51 5.51 0.30 1.90
CA GLY A 51 6.81 -0.05 1.32
C GLY A 51 7.71 -0.91 2.22
N GLY A 52 7.35 -1.09 3.50
CA GLY A 52 8.18 -1.78 4.51
C GLY A 52 7.36 -2.42 5.62
N ILE A 53 6.23 -3.04 5.28
CA ILE A 53 5.21 -3.50 6.24
C ILE A 53 5.81 -4.37 7.37
N TYR A 54 6.64 -5.35 7.01
CA TYR A 54 7.25 -6.30 7.95
C TYR A 54 8.63 -5.85 8.48
N VAL A 55 9.15 -4.72 8.01
CA VAL A 55 10.44 -4.19 8.46
C VAL A 55 10.24 -3.50 9.81
N SER A 56 11.16 -3.67 10.75
CA SER A 56 11.04 -3.04 12.07
C SER A 56 11.04 -1.51 11.97
N GLU A 57 10.36 -0.85 12.91
CA GLU A 57 10.35 0.61 13.01
C GLU A 57 11.76 1.19 13.16
N GLU A 58 12.66 0.50 13.88
CA GLU A 58 14.07 0.89 14.04
C GLU A 58 14.82 1.01 12.70
N MET A 59 14.37 0.26 11.69
CA MET A 59 14.92 0.26 10.34
C MET A 59 14.06 1.07 9.36
N GLY A 60 13.05 1.80 9.86
CA GLY A 60 12.15 2.66 9.08
C GLY A 60 10.95 1.93 8.45
N GLY A 61 10.61 0.72 8.90
CA GLY A 61 9.41 -0.01 8.47
C GLY A 61 8.23 0.15 9.42
N SER A 62 7.14 -0.59 9.16
CA SER A 62 5.90 -0.50 9.96
C SER A 62 5.79 -1.51 11.09
N GLY A 63 6.68 -2.51 11.16
CA GLY A 63 6.71 -3.50 12.24
C GLY A 63 5.46 -4.39 12.35
N LEU A 64 4.65 -4.47 11.29
CA LEU A 64 3.38 -5.21 11.28
C LEU A 64 3.64 -6.72 11.06
N SER A 65 3.05 -7.57 11.91
CA SER A 65 3.14 -9.04 11.84
C SER A 65 1.80 -9.72 12.06
#